data_AF-A0A7K1FS84-F1
#
_entry.id   AF-A0A7K1FS84-F1
#
_cell.length_a   1.000
_cell.length_b   1.000
_cell.length_c   1.000
_cell.angle_alpha   90.00
_cell.angle_beta   90.00
_cell.angle_gamma   90.00
#
_symmetry.space_group_name_H-M   'P 1'
#
loop_
_entity.id
_entity.type
_entity.pdbx_description
1 polymer ?
#
loop_
_entity_poly.entity_id
_entity_poly.type
_entity_poly.pdbx_seq_one_letter_code
_entity_poly.pdbx_strand_id
1 'polypeptide(L)'
;MTQFRISEAAQLLGVSDDTMRRWIDGGVLTARRGDGPAVIDGAELAAYARDHAPAENDPSGVGRSARNRFVGLVTAITMDTVMAQVEMQCGPHRVVSLMSSEAVRELDLQVGSLAVAVVKATTVIVETPRGKS
;
A
#
# COMPACT_ATOMS: atom_id res chain seq x y z
N MET A 1 -12.72 -2.36 21.69
CA MET A 1 -11.49 -2.28 20.88
C MET A 1 -11.56 -3.34 19.80
N THR A 2 -11.21 -2.99 18.57
CA THR A 2 -11.20 -3.94 17.45
C THR A 2 -10.08 -4.95 17.67
N GLN A 3 -10.39 -6.24 17.48
CA GLN A 3 -9.43 -7.33 17.65
C GLN A 3 -9.30 -8.09 16.34
N PHE A 4 -8.08 -8.48 15.99
CA PHE A 4 -7.79 -9.23 14.77
C PHE A 4 -7.19 -10.59 15.13
N ARG A 5 -7.65 -11.64 14.46
CA ARG A 5 -6.96 -12.93 14.50
C ARG A 5 -5.61 -12.81 13.81
N ILE A 6 -4.68 -13.72 14.13
CA ILE A 6 -3.34 -13.75 13.53
C ILE A 6 -3.40 -13.71 11.99
N SER A 7 -4.27 -14.51 11.37
CA SER A 7 -4.42 -14.57 9.92
C SER A 7 -4.94 -13.26 9.31
N GLU A 8 -5.84 -12.57 10.02
CA GLU A 8 -6.38 -11.27 9.59
C GLU A 8 -5.33 -10.18 9.70
N ALA A 9 -4.55 -10.18 10.79
CA ALA A 9 -3.43 -9.27 10.99
C ALA A 9 -2.31 -9.51 9.96
N ALA A 10 -1.99 -10.77 9.65
CA ALA A 10 -1.02 -11.14 8.62
C ALA A 10 -1.42 -10.58 7.26
N GLN A 11 -2.68 -10.77 6.88
CA GLN A 11 -3.23 -10.23 5.63
C GLN A 11 -3.18 -8.70 5.59
N LEU A 12 -3.54 -8.01 6.68
CA LEU A 12 -3.52 -6.55 6.78
C LEU A 12 -2.10 -5.97 6.65
N LEU A 13 -1.09 -6.67 7.17
CA LEU A 13 0.31 -6.25 7.09
C LEU A 13 1.05 -6.80 5.86
N GLY A 14 0.37 -7.58 5.00
CA GLY A 14 0.97 -8.15 3.79
C GLY A 14 2.06 -9.19 4.06
N VAL A 15 2.00 -9.89 5.18
CA VAL A 15 2.96 -10.94 5.60
C VAL A 15 2.29 -12.29 5.80
N SER A 16 3.09 -13.33 6.01
CA SER A 16 2.56 -14.68 6.30
C SER A 16 2.14 -14.85 7.78
N ASP A 17 1.23 -15.79 8.05
CA ASP A 17 0.84 -16.18 9.41
C ASP A 17 2.05 -16.60 10.26
N ASP A 18 3.05 -17.26 9.66
CA ASP A 18 4.28 -17.66 10.34
C ASP A 18 5.11 -16.44 10.78
N THR A 19 5.22 -15.44 9.91
CA THR A 19 5.87 -14.16 10.21
C THR A 19 5.21 -13.46 11.39
N MET A 20 3.87 -13.42 11.41
CA MET A 20 3.12 -12.85 12.54
C MET A 20 3.36 -13.61 13.85
N ARG A 21 3.38 -14.95 13.82
CA ARG A 21 3.67 -15.77 15.01
C ARG A 21 5.07 -15.49 15.54
N ARG A 22 6.07 -15.38 14.65
CA ARG A 22 7.44 -15.04 15.04
C ARG A 22 7.55 -13.65 15.67
N TRP A 23 6.79 -12.68 15.19
CA TRP A 23 6.73 -11.35 15.81
C TRP A 23 6.10 -11.38 17.19
N ILE A 24 5.05 -12.17 17.38
CA ILE A 24 4.44 -12.35 18.70
C ILE A 24 5.40 -13.04 19.67
N ASP A 25 6.01 -14.14 19.24
CA ASP A 25 6.94 -14.91 20.07
C ASP A 25 8.21 -14.11 20.37
N GLY A 26 8.61 -13.21 19.47
CA GLY A 26 9.70 -12.27 19.64
C GLY A 26 9.35 -11.00 20.44
N GLY A 27 8.12 -10.86 20.92
CA GLY A 27 7.68 -9.70 21.72
C GLY A 27 7.49 -8.40 20.92
N VAL A 28 7.47 -8.48 19.59
CA VAL A 28 7.25 -7.35 18.68
C VAL A 28 5.77 -6.92 18.67
N LEU A 29 4.86 -7.88 18.84
CA LEU A 29 3.42 -7.67 18.95
C LEU A 29 2.86 -8.50 20.10
N THR A 30 1.89 -7.96 20.83
CA THR A 30 1.22 -8.66 21.93
C THR A 30 -0.04 -9.32 21.43
N ALA A 31 -0.14 -10.65 21.59
CA ALA A 31 -1.37 -11.38 21.35
C ALA A 31 -2.04 -11.76 22.67
N ARG A 32 -3.32 -11.41 22.82
CA ARG A 32 -4.16 -11.90 23.91
C ARG A 32 -4.63 -13.32 23.58
N ARG A 33 -4.32 -14.26 24.46
CA ARG A 33 -4.82 -15.63 24.41
C ARG A 33 -5.88 -15.80 25.50
N GLY A 34 -7.07 -16.28 25.12
CA GLY A 34 -8.14 -16.67 26.04
C GLY A 34 -8.61 -18.08 25.68
N ASP A 35 -9.88 -18.41 25.91
CA ASP A 35 -10.48 -19.69 25.49
C ASP A 35 -10.66 -19.81 23.96
N GLY A 36 -10.37 -18.75 23.21
CA GLY A 36 -10.47 -18.71 21.75
C GLY A 36 -9.12 -18.54 21.03
N PRO A 37 -9.15 -18.43 19.69
CA PRO A 37 -7.96 -18.13 18.89
C PRO A 37 -7.25 -16.87 19.39
N ALA A 38 -5.92 -16.86 19.37
CA ALA A 38 -5.14 -15.69 19.75
C ALA A 38 -5.52 -14.47 18.90
N VAL A 39 -5.71 -13.34 19.56
CA VAL A 39 -6.09 -12.06 18.94
C VAL A 39 -5.12 -10.96 19.30
N ILE A 40 -4.92 -10.02 18.37
CA ILE A 40 -4.07 -8.84 18.50
C ILE A 40 -4.96 -7.61 18.60
N ASP A 41 -4.61 -6.67 19.47
CA ASP A 41 -5.32 -5.40 19.56
C ASP A 41 -5.09 -4.56 18.30
N GLY A 42 -6.17 -4.04 17.72
CA GLY A 42 -6.10 -3.26 16.49
C GLY A 42 -5.30 -1.96 16.62
N ALA A 43 -5.25 -1.34 17.81
CA ALA A 43 -4.47 -0.13 18.02
C ALA A 43 -2.96 -0.43 18.05
N GLU A 44 -2.57 -1.54 18.67
CA GLU A 44 -1.19 -2.03 18.68
C GLU A 44 -0.74 -2.43 17.26
N LEU A 45 -1.59 -3.16 16.54
CA LEU A 45 -1.33 -3.54 15.15
C LEU A 45 -1.16 -2.32 14.24
N ALA A 46 -2.02 -1.31 14.39
CA ALA A 46 -1.92 -0.06 13.64
C ALA A 46 -0.69 0.76 14.00
N ALA A 47 -0.27 0.78 15.27
CA ALA A 47 0.97 1.44 15.68
C ALA A 47 2.18 0.78 15.02
N TYR A 48 2.26 -0.55 15.09
CA TYR A 48 3.32 -1.32 14.46
C TYR A 48 3.42 -1.04 12.95
N ALA A 49 2.28 -1.05 12.25
CA ALA A 49 2.21 -0.78 10.82
C ALA A 49 2.76 0.59 10.41
N ARG A 50 2.54 1.63 11.23
CA ARG A 50 3.09 2.97 10.98
C ARG A 50 4.60 3.01 11.15
N ASP A 51 5.11 2.38 12.19
CA ASP A 51 6.52 2.46 12.57
C ASP A 51 7.40 1.57 11.68
N HIS A 52 6.81 0.55 11.05
CA HIS A 52 7.49 -0.45 10.22
C HIS A 52 7.02 -0.44 8.76
N ALA A 53 6.36 0.65 8.32
CA ALA A 53 6.07 0.83 6.90
C ALA A 53 7.39 0.76 6.11
N PRO A 54 7.48 -0.07 5.06
CA PRO A 54 8.72 -0.15 4.28
C PRO A 54 9.08 1.24 3.79
N ALA A 55 10.32 1.66 4.04
CA ALA A 55 10.85 2.88 3.47
C ALA A 55 10.80 2.72 1.95
N GLU A 56 9.96 3.51 1.28
CA GLU A 56 9.92 3.56 -0.17
C GLU A 56 11.30 4.01 -0.65
N ASN A 57 12.05 3.10 -1.31
CA ASN A 57 13.28 3.45 -2.01
C ASN A 57 12.90 4.37 -3.18
N ASP A 58 12.91 5.68 -2.95
CA ASP A 58 12.61 6.70 -3.95
C ASP A 58 13.85 7.01 -4.78
N PRO A 59 13.95 6.57 -6.05
CA PRO A 59 15.10 6.88 -6.89
C PRO A 59 15.18 8.35 -7.31
N SER A 60 14.16 9.19 -7.03
CA SER A 60 14.08 10.57 -7.52
C SER A 60 14.75 11.64 -6.64
N GLY A 61 15.02 11.37 -5.37
CA GLY A 61 15.77 12.26 -4.48
C GLY A 61 15.15 13.65 -4.17
N VAL A 62 13.87 13.89 -4.48
CA VAL A 62 13.23 15.20 -4.30
C VAL A 62 12.40 15.26 -3.01
N GLY A 63 12.69 16.22 -2.11
CA GLY A 63 11.88 16.45 -0.91
C GLY A 63 10.49 17.02 -1.23
N ARG A 64 9.40 16.26 -1.02
CA ARG A 64 8.01 16.69 -1.31
C ARG A 64 6.97 16.11 -0.32
N SER A 65 5.82 16.78 -0.23
CA SER A 65 4.77 16.56 0.78
C SER A 65 3.79 15.39 0.53
N ALA A 66 3.81 14.78 -0.66
CA ALA A 66 2.93 13.66 -0.99
C ALA A 66 3.52 12.33 -0.47
N ARG A 67 2.81 11.68 0.46
CA ARG A 67 3.27 10.47 1.15
C ARG A 67 2.93 9.15 0.46
N ASN A 68 1.98 9.14 -0.47
CA ASN A 68 1.57 7.93 -1.18
C ASN A 68 2.27 7.90 -2.54
N ARG A 69 3.38 7.16 -2.66
CA ARG A 69 4.13 7.02 -3.91
C ARG A 69 4.21 5.55 -4.29
N PHE A 70 3.95 5.28 -5.55
CA PHE A 70 3.97 3.92 -6.08
C PHE A 70 5.02 3.88 -7.19
N VAL A 71 6.23 3.45 -6.82
CA VAL A 71 7.32 3.19 -7.78
C VAL A 71 6.98 1.93 -8.56
N GLY A 72 7.05 2.01 -9.88
CA GLY A 72 6.69 0.89 -10.73
C GLY A 72 7.05 1.08 -12.19
N LEU A 73 6.73 0.07 -12.99
CA LEU A 73 6.92 0.09 -14.43
C LEU A 73 5.59 0.38 -15.12
N VAL A 74 5.61 1.24 -16.14
CA VAL A 74 4.47 1.42 -17.03
C VAL A 74 4.22 0.13 -17.81
N THR A 75 3.00 -0.41 -17.72
CA THR A 75 2.62 -1.67 -18.38
C THR A 75 1.73 -1.47 -19.60
N ALA A 76 0.98 -0.36 -19.66
CA ALA A 76 0.15 -0.02 -20.80
C ALA A 76 -0.10 1.50 -20.87
N ILE A 77 -0.28 2.01 -22.09
CA ILE A 77 -0.71 3.39 -22.34
C ILE A 77 -1.79 3.35 -23.41
N THR A 78 -2.97 3.89 -23.08
CA THR A 78 -4.07 4.12 -24.03
C THR A 78 -4.29 5.61 -24.11
N MET A 79 -4.18 6.21 -25.29
CA MET A 79 -4.18 7.65 -25.45
C MET A 79 -5.10 8.07 -26.60
N ASP A 80 -5.91 9.10 -26.37
CA ASP A 80 -6.64 9.83 -27.40
C ASP A 80 -5.99 11.22 -27.65
N THR A 81 -6.70 12.12 -28.34
CA THR A 81 -6.18 13.45 -28.66
C THR A 81 -5.88 14.30 -27.42
N VAL A 82 -6.66 14.14 -26.34
CA VAL A 82 -6.65 15.02 -25.15
C VAL A 82 -6.21 14.28 -23.89
N MET A 83 -6.70 13.07 -23.69
CA MET A 83 -6.52 12.27 -22.48
C MET A 83 -5.76 10.97 -22.75
N ALA A 84 -5.03 10.54 -21.73
CA ALA A 84 -4.34 9.27 -21.69
C ALA A 84 -4.65 8.53 -20.39
N GLN A 85 -4.81 7.22 -20.51
CA GLN A 85 -4.78 6.26 -19.44
C GLN A 85 -3.40 5.60 -19.42
N VAL A 86 -2.70 5.72 -18.29
CA VAL A 86 -1.41 5.08 -18.06
C VAL A 86 -1.58 4.05 -16.96
N GLU A 87 -1.22 2.81 -17.24
CA GLU A 87 -1.21 1.71 -16.27
C GLU A 87 0.21 1.42 -15.81
N MET A 88 0.36 1.19 -14.50
CA MET A 88 1.64 0.87 -13.87
C MET A 88 1.52 -0.33 -12.95
N GLN A 89 2.54 -1.18 -12.94
CA GLN A 89 2.74 -2.22 -11.93
C GLN A 89 3.72 -1.72 -10.87
N CYS A 90 3.21 -1.51 -9.65
CA CYS A 90 3.97 -0.98 -8.52
C CYS A 90 3.96 -1.98 -7.36
N GLY A 91 5.00 -2.81 -7.27
CA GLY A 91 5.03 -3.92 -6.31
C GLY A 91 3.84 -4.87 -6.54
N PRO A 92 3.03 -5.21 -5.52
CA PRO A 92 1.84 -6.06 -5.68
C PRO A 92 0.62 -5.30 -6.22
N HIS A 93 0.73 -3.99 -6.46
CA HIS A 93 -0.41 -3.13 -6.81
C HIS A 93 -0.40 -2.73 -8.29
N ARG A 94 -1.56 -2.79 -8.94
CA ARG A 94 -1.80 -2.14 -10.25
C ARG A 94 -2.37 -0.75 -10.03
N VAL A 95 -1.68 0.27 -10.54
CA VAL A 95 -2.09 1.68 -10.44
C VAL A 95 -2.47 2.19 -11.82
N VAL A 96 -3.60 2.90 -11.91
CA VAL A 96 -4.07 3.51 -13.17
C VAL A 96 -4.19 5.00 -12.98
N SER A 97 -3.54 5.76 -13.85
CA SER A 97 -3.60 7.22 -13.88
C SER A 97 -4.32 7.69 -15.14
N LEU A 98 -5.22 8.66 -14.98
CA LEU A 98 -5.76 9.45 -16.07
C LEU A 98 -5.04 10.80 -16.08
N MET A 99 -4.39 11.12 -17.18
CA MET A 99 -3.63 12.36 -17.37
C MET A 99 -3.79 12.88 -18.80
N SER A 100 -3.31 14.07 -19.11
CA SER A 100 -3.38 14.58 -20.48
C SER A 100 -2.44 13.79 -21.41
N SER A 101 -2.84 13.65 -22.67
CA SER A 101 -2.00 13.09 -23.73
C SER A 101 -0.70 13.88 -23.91
N GLU A 102 -0.74 15.19 -23.66
CA GLU A 102 0.45 16.05 -23.65
C GLU A 102 1.43 15.66 -22.54
N ALA A 103 0.96 15.44 -21.31
CA ALA A 103 1.82 15.06 -20.20
C ALA A 103 2.52 13.70 -20.43
N VAL A 104 1.86 12.75 -21.10
CA VAL A 104 2.50 11.48 -21.49
C VAL A 104 3.67 11.72 -22.44
N ARG A 105 3.51 12.62 -23.42
CA ARG A 105 4.56 12.97 -24.39
C ARG A 105 5.68 13.78 -23.74
N GLU A 106 5.35 14.76 -22.91
CA GLU A 106 6.33 15.60 -22.21
C GLU A 106 7.23 14.79 -21.28
N LEU A 107 6.65 13.78 -20.61
CA LEU A 107 7.37 12.87 -19.73
C LEU A 107 8.03 11.70 -20.47
N ASP A 108 7.86 11.62 -21.80
CA ASP A 108 8.32 10.50 -22.64
C ASP A 108 7.96 9.13 -22.04
N LEU A 109 6.71 8.98 -21.59
CA LEU A 109 6.24 7.73 -21.01
C LEU A 109 6.02 6.70 -22.12
N GLN A 110 6.62 5.52 -21.91
CA GLN A 110 6.54 4.38 -22.79
C GLN A 110 6.25 3.13 -21.96
N VAL A 111 5.72 2.08 -22.58
CA VAL A 111 5.63 0.78 -21.91
C VAL A 111 7.05 0.32 -21.54
N GLY A 112 7.27 0.01 -20.26
CA GLY A 112 8.58 -0.28 -19.69
C GLY A 112 9.25 0.89 -18.97
N SER A 113 8.73 2.12 -19.06
CA SER A 113 9.28 3.26 -18.32
C SER A 113 9.19 3.04 -16.81
N LEU A 114 10.28 3.30 -16.09
CA LEU A 114 10.26 3.44 -14.63
C LEU A 114 9.63 4.78 -14.29
N ALA A 115 8.53 4.75 -13.54
CA ALA A 115 7.81 5.93 -13.12
C ALA A 115 7.38 5.83 -11.66
N VAL A 116 7.03 6.98 -11.09
CA VAL A 116 6.50 7.06 -9.73
C VAL A 116 5.12 7.71 -9.78
N ALA A 117 4.09 6.92 -9.51
CA ALA A 117 2.75 7.47 -9.36
C ALA A 117 2.63 8.14 -7.99
N VAL A 118 2.25 9.42 -7.98
CA VAL A 118 2.13 10.22 -6.75
C VAL A 118 0.67 10.56 -6.54
N VAL A 119 0.09 10.08 -5.44
CA VAL A 119 -1.31 10.34 -5.09
C VAL A 119 -1.37 11.40 -4.00
N LYS A 120 -2.16 12.47 -4.23
CA LYS A 120 -2.36 13.52 -3.23
C LYS A 120 -3.10 12.94 -2.03
N ALA A 121 -2.52 13.08 -0.84
CA ALA A 121 -3.05 12.49 0.40
C ALA A 121 -4.46 12.98 0.79
N THR A 122 -4.95 14.09 0.22
CA THR A 122 -6.28 14.64 0.51
C THR A 122 -7.44 13.85 -0.11
N THR A 123 -7.15 12.87 -0.97
CA THR A 123 -8.17 12.08 -1.68
C THR A 123 -7.99 10.60 -1.34
N VAL A 124 -8.29 10.24 -0.10
CA VAL A 124 -8.26 8.86 0.41
C VAL A 124 -9.65 8.50 0.94
N ILE A 125 -10.19 7.38 0.47
CA ILE A 125 -11.42 6.79 1.00
C ILE A 125 -11.00 5.63 1.91
N VAL A 126 -11.48 5.64 3.16
CA VAL A 126 -11.23 4.57 4.12
C VAL A 126 -12.52 3.78 4.30
N GLU A 127 -12.46 2.50 3.97
CA GLU A 127 -13.57 1.57 4.16
C GLU A 127 -13.18 0.53 5.21
N THR A 128 -14.16 0.11 6.02
CA THR A 128 -13.98 -0.99 6.98
C THR A 128 -14.92 -2.14 6.58
N PRO A 129 -14.48 -3.41 6.67
CA PRO A 129 -15.40 -4.53 6.53
C PRO A 129 -16.56 -4.37 7.52
N ARG A 130 -17.81 -4.62 7.09
CA ARG A 130 -18.95 -4.60 8.01
C ARG A 130 -18.66 -5.55 9.18
N GLY A 131 -18.58 -5.01 10.39
CA GLY A 131 -18.39 -5.81 11.59
C GLY A 131 -19.50 -6.87 11.65
N LYS A 132 -19.12 -8.15 11.79
CA LYS A 132 -20.08 -9.16 12.22
C LYS A 132 -20.51 -8.77 13.63
N SER A 133 -21.75 -8.32 13.76
CA SER A 133 -22.44 -8.20 15.05
C SER A 133 -22.61 -9.57 15.68
#